data_AF-A0A0D8HWB7-F1
#
_entry.id   AF-A0A0D8HWB7-F1
#
_cell.length_a   1.000
_cell.length_b   1.000
_cell.length_c   1.000
_cell.angle_alpha   90.00
_cell.angle_beta   90.00
_cell.angle_gamma   90.00
#
_symmetry.space_group_name_H-M   'P 1'
#
loop_
_entity.id
_entity.type
_entity.pdbx_description
1 polymer ?
#
loop_
_entity_poly.entity_id
_entity_poly.type
_entity_poly.pdbx_seq_one_letter_code
_entity_poly.pdbx_strand_id
1 'polypeptide(L)'
;MAEKLIRQLIDDLDGKPIDDGFGDRIEFSYQGTDYVIDLRATNAEKFDAAVKPFVDAAAKVSARRGKKAQLPSTQATSGSGRSKETLQAIRDWAAKNGYEVAPRGRIKAEIIDAFDAAH
;
A
#
# COMPACT_ATOMS: atom_id res chain seq x y z
N MET A 1 -11.51 -2.85 43.27
CA MET A 1 -11.63 -4.03 42.39
C MET A 1 -10.50 -3.96 41.38
N ALA A 2 -9.77 -5.05 41.14
CA ALA A 2 -8.66 -5.08 40.18
C ALA A 2 -8.89 -6.20 39.17
N GLU A 3 -8.69 -5.92 37.89
CA GLU A 3 -8.84 -6.84 36.77
C GLU A 3 -7.52 -6.92 36.01
N LYS A 4 -7.16 -8.13 35.54
CA LYS A 4 -5.98 -8.38 34.71
C LYS A 4 -6.44 -8.91 33.37
N LEU A 5 -6.18 -8.14 32.31
CA LEU A 5 -6.46 -8.49 30.94
C LEU A 5 -5.18 -9.08 30.32
N ILE A 6 -5.20 -10.36 29.94
CA ILE A 6 -4.06 -11.04 29.29
C ILE A 6 -4.42 -11.25 27.82
N ARG A 7 -3.65 -10.60 26.94
CA ARG A 7 -3.74 -10.82 25.49
C ARG A 7 -2.68 -11.85 25.11
N GLN A 8 -3.08 -12.91 24.43
CA GLN A 8 -2.21 -14.00 24.02
C GLN A 8 -2.44 -14.33 22.54
N LEU A 9 -1.36 -14.57 21.81
CA LEU A 9 -1.43 -15.10 20.45
C LEU A 9 -1.63 -16.62 20.54
N ILE A 10 -2.51 -17.15 19.69
CA ILE A 10 -2.88 -18.57 19.68
C ILE A 10 -2.58 -19.11 18.30
N ASP A 11 -2.07 -20.34 18.24
CA ASP A 11 -1.85 -21.08 17.01
C ASP A 11 -3.19 -21.54 16.44
N ASP A 12 -3.49 -21.12 15.21
CA ASP A 12 -4.78 -21.40 14.58
C ASP A 12 -5.01 -22.89 14.26
N LEU A 13 -3.94 -23.70 14.19
CA LEU A 13 -4.03 -25.11 13.81
C LEU A 13 -4.34 -26.02 15.01
N ASP A 14 -3.77 -25.73 16.18
CA ASP A 14 -3.94 -26.56 17.37
C ASP A 14 -4.53 -25.84 18.60
N GLY A 15 -4.81 -24.54 18.48
CA GLY A 15 -5.41 -23.72 19.52
C GLY A 15 -4.50 -23.50 20.73
N LYS A 16 -3.20 -23.81 20.62
CA LYS A 16 -2.25 -23.65 21.72
C LYS A 16 -1.68 -22.23 21.74
N PRO A 17 -1.36 -21.70 22.93
CA PRO A 17 -0.71 -20.41 23.01
C PRO A 17 0.64 -20.42 22.31
N ILE A 18 0.90 -19.37 21.54
CA ILE A 18 2.20 -19.10 20.94
C ILE A 18 3.00 -18.29 21.96
N ASP A 19 4.22 -18.74 22.26
CA ASP A 19 5.16 -18.02 23.10
C ASP A 19 5.56 -16.70 22.43
N ASP A 20 5.64 -15.62 23.22
CA ASP A 20 5.90 -14.27 22.73
C ASP A 20 7.18 -14.22 21.86
N GLY A 21 7.01 -13.88 20.58
CA GLY A 21 8.10 -13.74 19.61
C GLY A 21 8.39 -14.95 18.72
N PHE A 22 7.66 -16.07 18.86
CA PHE A 22 7.83 -17.28 18.04
C PHE A 22 6.62 -17.59 17.14
N GLY A 23 5.73 -16.62 16.98
CA GLY A 23 4.58 -16.70 16.08
C GLY A 23 4.96 -16.28 14.68
N ASP A 24 4.98 -17.24 13.76
CA ASP A 24 5.13 -16.98 12.34
C ASP A 24 3.74 -16.77 11.73
N ARG A 25 3.53 -15.55 11.21
CA ARG A 25 2.35 -15.22 10.44
C ARG A 25 2.60 -15.57 8.98
N ILE A 26 1.89 -16.55 8.46
CA ILE A 26 2.04 -17.03 7.09
C ILE A 26 0.86 -16.54 6.24
N GLU A 27 1.18 -15.84 5.16
CA GLU A 27 0.22 -15.45 4.13
C GLU A 27 0.31 -16.41 2.95
N PHE A 28 -0.81 -17.01 2.56
CA PHE A 28 -0.86 -17.95 1.44
C PHE A 28 -2.15 -17.79 0.64
N SER A 29 -2.19 -18.31 -0.58
CA SER A 29 -3.38 -18.30 -1.41
C SER A 29 -3.80 -19.71 -1.79
N TYR A 30 -5.10 -19.97 -1.79
CA TYR A 30 -5.68 -21.25 -2.21
C TYR A 30 -6.93 -20.98 -3.03
N GLN A 31 -6.97 -21.55 -4.25
CA GLN A 31 -8.07 -21.36 -5.21
C GLN A 31 -8.44 -19.88 -5.46
N GLY A 32 -7.44 -18.98 -5.46
CA GLY A 32 -7.65 -17.56 -5.71
C GLY A 32 -8.17 -16.74 -4.52
N THR A 33 -8.29 -17.35 -3.34
CA THR A 33 -8.57 -16.65 -2.08
C THR A 33 -7.30 -16.54 -1.26
N ASP A 34 -7.07 -15.34 -0.71
CA ASP A 34 -5.92 -15.05 0.16
C ASP A 34 -6.27 -15.36 1.62
N TYR A 35 -5.37 -16.06 2.30
CA TYR A 35 -5.51 -16.49 3.68
C TYR A 35 -4.28 -16.06 4.48
N VAL A 36 -4.51 -15.90 5.77
CA VAL A 36 -3.49 -15.62 6.78
C VAL A 36 -3.69 -16.62 7.90
N ILE A 37 -2.60 -17.18 8.39
CA ILE A 37 -2.62 -18.09 9.54
C ILE A 37 -1.46 -17.74 10.47
N ASP A 38 -1.72 -17.70 11.78
CA ASP A 38 -0.70 -17.52 12.81
C ASP A 38 -0.33 -18.89 13.38
N LEU A 39 0.92 -19.32 13.18
CA LEU A 39 1.43 -20.63 13.60
C LEU A 39 2.64 -20.46 14.51
N ARG A 40 2.82 -21.41 15.43
CA ARG A 40 4.11 -21.58 16.13
C ARG A 40 5.15 -22.15 15.17
N ALA A 41 6.43 -21.92 15.45
CA ALA A 41 7.56 -22.43 14.66
C ALA A 41 7.41 -23.91 14.23
N THR A 42 7.04 -24.82 15.15
CA THR A 42 6.87 -26.25 14.81
C THR A 42 5.75 -26.52 13.80
N ASN A 43 4.66 -25.75 13.83
CA ASN A 43 3.56 -25.91 12.86
C ASN A 43 3.86 -25.15 11.56
N ALA A 44 4.58 -24.04 11.63
CA ALA A 44 5.11 -23.33 10.47
C ALA A 44 6.06 -24.22 9.64
N GLU A 45 6.97 -24.94 10.29
CA GLU A 45 7.84 -25.92 9.62
C GLU A 45 7.06 -27.05 8.95
N LYS A 46 5.98 -27.53 9.57
CA LYS A 46 5.09 -28.54 8.95
C LYS A 46 4.37 -27.97 7.73
N PHE A 47 3.93 -26.72 7.79
CA PHE A 47 3.31 -26.05 6.66
C PHE A 47 4.31 -25.93 5.50
N ASP A 48 5.53 -25.46 5.76
CA ASP A 48 6.58 -25.36 4.74
C ASP A 48 6.90 -26.74 4.13
N ALA A 49 7.08 -27.77 4.95
CA ALA A 49 7.31 -29.13 4.48
C ALA A 49 6.16 -29.70 3.62
N ALA A 50 4.91 -29.38 3.94
CA ALA A 50 3.74 -29.82 3.18
C ALA A 50 3.61 -29.08 1.84
N VAL A 51 3.97 -27.80 1.80
CA VAL A 51 3.84 -26.93 0.62
C VAL A 51 5.06 -27.06 -0.31
N LYS A 52 6.23 -27.37 0.24
CA LYS A 52 7.50 -27.46 -0.48
C LYS A 52 7.47 -28.31 -1.76
N PRO A 53 6.90 -29.54 -1.79
CA PRO A 53 6.84 -30.33 -3.02
C PRO A 53 6.05 -29.66 -4.15
N PHE A 54 5.01 -28.90 -3.79
CA PHE A 54 4.20 -28.16 -4.76
C PHE A 54 4.92 -26.92 -5.26
N VAL A 55 5.65 -26.22 -4.38
CA VAL A 55 6.46 -25.05 -4.75
C VAL A 55 7.62 -25.44 -5.66
N ASP A 56 8.29 -26.57 -5.37
CA ASP A 56 9.42 -27.05 -6.16
C ASP A 56 8.99 -27.47 -7.58
N ALA A 57 7.75 -27.94 -7.75
CA ALA A 57 7.17 -28.29 -9.06
C ALA A 57 6.46 -27.12 -9.77
N ALA A 58 6.10 -26.07 -9.05
CA ALA A 58 5.33 -24.96 -9.59
C ALA A 58 6.20 -23.96 -10.34
N ALA A 59 5.68 -23.43 -11.45
CA ALA A 59 6.23 -22.24 -12.05
C ALA A 59 5.80 -21.00 -11.26
N LYS A 60 6.75 -20.13 -10.90
CA LYS A 60 6.44 -18.85 -10.26
C LYS A 60 5.59 -18.00 -11.20
N VAL A 61 4.30 -17.90 -10.91
CA VAL A 61 3.42 -16.94 -11.57
C VAL A 61 3.88 -15.56 -11.08
N SER A 62 4.51 -14.79 -11.97
CA SER A 62 5.05 -13.48 -11.63
C SER A 62 3.96 -12.61 -11.00
N ALA A 63 4.05 -12.41 -9.69
CA ALA A 63 3.17 -11.53 -8.94
C ALA A 63 3.52 -10.08 -9.29
N ARG A 64 2.94 -9.57 -10.39
CA ARG A 64 2.94 -8.13 -10.69
C ARG A 64 1.95 -7.35 -9.82
N ARG A 65 1.38 -7.97 -8.79
CA ARG A 65 0.52 -7.33 -7.78
C ARG A 65 1.34 -7.04 -6.53
N GLY A 66 2.19 -6.02 -6.61
CA GLY A 66 3.08 -5.66 -5.51
C GLY A 66 3.73 -4.28 -5.62
N LYS A 67 3.19 -3.40 -6.45
CA LYS A 67 3.30 -1.96 -6.21
C LYS A 67 1.90 -1.46 -6.37
N LYS A 68 1.37 -0.80 -5.33
CA LYS A 68 0.13 -0.01 -5.40
C LYS A 68 0.13 0.73 -6.75
N ALA A 69 -0.59 0.21 -7.74
CA ALA A 69 -1.22 1.08 -8.69
C ALA A 69 -2.17 1.86 -7.81
N GLN A 70 -1.80 3.11 -7.51
CA GLN A 70 -2.78 4.10 -7.11
C GLN A 70 -4.00 3.82 -7.96
N LEU A 71 -5.12 3.49 -7.31
CA LEU A 71 -6.41 3.62 -7.95
C LEU A 71 -6.36 4.94 -8.74
N PRO A 72 -6.66 4.98 -10.05
CA PRO A 72 -7.09 6.24 -10.61
C PRO A 72 -8.36 6.55 -9.83
N SER A 73 -8.22 7.41 -8.81
CA SER A 73 -9.35 8.03 -8.16
C SER A 73 -10.12 8.69 -9.29
N THR A 74 -11.24 8.09 -9.65
CA THR A 74 -12.24 8.66 -10.52
C THR A 74 -12.93 9.77 -9.73
N GLN A 75 -12.20 10.89 -9.57
CA GLN A 75 -12.54 12.23 -9.08
C GLN A 75 -11.18 12.85 -8.69
N ALA A 76 -10.68 13.93 -9.28
CA ALA A 76 -11.35 15.05 -9.93
C ALA A 76 -10.53 15.57 -11.13
N THR A 77 -11.27 16.16 -12.06
CA THR A 77 -10.84 17.15 -13.04
C THR A 77 -9.91 18.23 -12.45
N SER A 78 -9.04 18.78 -13.31
CA SER A 78 -8.05 19.85 -13.05
C SER A 78 -6.75 19.38 -12.37
N GLY A 79 -5.66 19.30 -13.14
CA GLY A 79 -4.35 18.98 -12.54
C GLY A 79 -3.21 18.49 -13.42
N SER A 80 -3.14 18.90 -14.69
CA SER A 80 -1.86 19.12 -15.37
C SER A 80 -0.87 17.93 -15.47
N GLY A 81 -1.03 17.13 -16.54
CA GLY A 81 0.10 16.54 -17.25
C GLY A 81 0.90 17.58 -18.05
N ARG A 82 1.07 18.81 -17.54
CA ARG A 82 1.77 19.89 -18.23
C ARG A 82 3.27 19.78 -18.01
N SER A 83 4.03 20.15 -19.04
CA SER A 83 5.49 20.15 -19.01
C SER A 83 6.01 21.09 -17.91
N LYS A 84 7.26 20.87 -17.47
CA LYS A 84 7.92 21.73 -16.47
C LYS A 84 7.91 23.21 -16.88
N GLU A 85 7.93 23.48 -18.18
CA GLU A 85 7.90 24.82 -18.77
C GLU A 85 6.55 25.52 -18.53
N THR A 86 5.42 24.83 -18.75
CA THR A 86 4.10 25.42 -18.51
C THR A 86 3.88 25.70 -17.03
N LEU A 87 4.36 24.82 -16.15
CA LEU A 87 4.29 25.06 -14.69
C LEU A 87 5.12 26.27 -14.26
N GLN A 88 6.25 26.55 -14.93
CA GLN A 88 7.03 27.74 -14.66
C GLN A 88 6.30 29.00 -15.16
N ALA A 89 5.70 28.96 -16.35
CA ALA A 89 4.88 30.06 -16.88
C ALA A 89 3.68 30.40 -15.97
N ILE A 90 2.98 29.38 -15.47
CA ILE A 90 1.88 29.56 -14.50
C ILE A 90 2.41 30.20 -13.22
N ARG A 91 3.58 29.79 -12.72
CA ARG A 91 4.19 30.37 -11.51
C ARG A 91 4.57 31.84 -11.70
N ASP A 92 5.16 32.18 -12.84
CA ASP A 92 5.58 33.54 -13.14
C ASP A 92 4.36 34.46 -13.35
N TRP A 93 3.31 33.96 -14.01
CA TRP A 93 2.03 34.66 -14.11
C TRP A 93 1.37 34.83 -12.76
N ALA A 94 1.30 33.77 -11.95
CA ALA A 94 0.70 33.79 -10.63
C ALA A 94 1.39 34.79 -9.69
N ALA A 95 2.74 34.80 -9.68
CA ALA A 95 3.51 35.76 -8.92
C ALA A 95 3.25 37.21 -9.36
N LYS A 96 3.11 37.47 -10.67
CA LYS A 96 2.77 38.80 -11.20
C LYS A 96 1.35 39.23 -10.87
N ASN A 97 0.42 38.29 -10.77
CA ASN A 97 -0.99 38.54 -10.44
C ASN A 97 -1.27 38.49 -8.92
N GLY A 98 -0.23 38.40 -8.08
CA GLY A 98 -0.35 38.46 -6.62
C GLY A 98 -0.80 37.15 -5.95
N TYR A 99 -0.78 36.03 -6.67
CA TYR A 99 -1.11 34.72 -6.09
C TYR A 99 0.08 34.11 -5.35
N GLU A 100 -0.19 33.52 -4.19
CA GLU A 100 0.82 32.83 -3.39
C GLU A 100 1.15 31.44 -3.97
N VAL A 101 2.30 31.36 -4.65
CA VAL A 101 2.83 30.13 -5.27
C VAL A 101 4.07 29.63 -4.55
N ALA A 102 4.11 28.33 -4.26
CA ALA A 102 5.31 27.69 -3.72
C ALA A 102 6.45 27.72 -4.77
N PRO A 103 7.70 28.00 -4.36
CA PRO A 103 8.84 28.13 -5.28
C PRO A 103 9.17 26.82 -6.02
N ARG A 104 8.76 25.67 -5.48
CA ARG A 104 8.89 24.35 -6.09
C ARG A 104 7.68 23.47 -5.75
N GLY A 105 7.46 22.44 -6.57
CA GLY A 105 6.39 21.48 -6.35
C GLY A 105 5.06 21.86 -6.99
N ARG A 106 4.00 21.21 -6.53
CA ARG A 106 2.64 21.31 -7.09
C ARG A 106 2.07 22.71 -6.88
N ILE A 107 1.48 23.27 -7.93
CA ILE A 107 0.77 24.56 -7.89
C ILE A 107 -0.68 24.29 -7.46
N LYS A 108 -1.27 25.16 -6.63
CA LYS A 108 -2.67 25.05 -6.21
C LYS A 108 -3.58 25.07 -7.45
N ALA A 109 -4.62 24.24 -7.46
CA ALA A 109 -5.54 24.12 -8.61
C ALA A 109 -6.19 25.46 -8.97
N GLU A 110 -6.55 26.28 -7.98
CA GLU A 110 -7.12 27.63 -8.18
C GLU A 110 -6.25 28.53 -9.08
N ILE A 111 -4.93 28.43 -8.98
CA ILE A 111 -3.99 29.26 -9.75
C ILE A 111 -3.87 28.74 -11.18
N ILE A 112 -3.99 27.43 -11.36
CA ILE A 112 -3.98 26.78 -12.67
C ILE A 112 -5.25 27.14 -13.42
N ASP A 113 -6.41 27.04 -12.77
CA ASP A 113 -7.70 27.38 -13.35
C ASP A 113 -7.77 28.89 -13.67
N ALA A 114 -7.21 29.76 -12.82
CA ALA A 114 -7.13 31.19 -13.08
C ALA A 114 -6.20 31.54 -14.26
N PHE A 115 -5.10 30.78 -14.45
CA PHE A 115 -4.23 30.91 -15.62
C PHE A 115 -4.95 30.46 -16.90
N ASP A 116 -5.62 29.30 -16.85
CA ASP A 116 -6.40 28.75 -17.97
C ASP A 116 -7.63 29.61 -18.31
N ALA A 117 -8.16 30.40 -17.37
CA ALA A 117 -9.21 31.39 -17.65
C ALA A 117 -8.67 32.69 -18.27
N ALA A 118 -7.38 32.98 -18.09
CA ALA A 118 -6.72 34.20 -18.56
C ALA A 118 -5.92 33.99 -19.87
N HIS A 119 -5.89 32.76 -20.42
CA HIS A 119 -5.20 32.37 -21.66
C HIS A 119 -6.08 31.43 -22.48
#